data_AF-A0A4Q2AS70-F1
#
_entry.id   AF-A0A4Q2AS70-F1
#
_cell.length_a   1.000
_cell.length_b   1.000
_cell.length_c   1.000
_cell.angle_alpha   90.00
_cell.angle_beta   90.00
_cell.angle_gamma   90.00
#
_symmetry.space_group_name_H-M   'P 1'
#
loop_
_entity.id
_entity.type
_entity.pdbx_description
1 polymer ?
#
loop_
_entity_poly.entity_id
_entity_poly.type
_entity_poly.pdbx_seq_one_letter_code
_entity_poly.pdbx_strand_id
1 'polypeptide(L)'
;MDVRNDLVGDERARELARRQVVRSSLEQWAERLAERSSIWDLETVKNLVVLNAAGFAGVATLLAAAKLPNPKWIGAASLLGYGFGVALAILNMYLASLSFGRMLDEVKSRMAEVYDLSKRVDHMFDRLEAGRRINIAGQVCGWGSALLALTSTLMIGFTLVN
;
A
#
# COMPACT_ATOMS: atom_id res chain seq x y z
N MET A 1 30.95 -19.59 -47.95
CA MET A 1 29.95 -19.49 -46.86
C MET A 1 30.65 -18.93 -45.65
N ASP A 2 30.20 -17.77 -45.18
CA ASP A 2 30.92 -16.92 -44.24
C ASP A 2 30.45 -17.19 -42.81
N VAL A 3 31.04 -18.22 -42.18
CA VAL A 3 30.71 -18.76 -40.85
C VAL A 3 30.65 -17.67 -39.76
N ARG A 4 31.35 -16.55 -39.96
CA ARG A 4 31.40 -15.42 -39.01
C ARG A 4 30.10 -14.61 -38.99
N ASN A 5 29.41 -14.48 -40.12
CA ASN A 5 28.11 -13.80 -40.19
C ASN A 5 26.99 -14.64 -39.58
N ASP A 6 27.06 -15.97 -39.71
CA ASP A 6 26.07 -16.90 -39.15
C ASP A 6 26.13 -16.91 -37.60
N LEU A 7 27.33 -16.85 -37.01
CA LEU A 7 27.52 -16.77 -35.55
C LEU A 7 26.98 -15.47 -34.94
N VAL A 8 27.17 -14.32 -35.60
CA VAL A 8 26.67 -13.03 -35.14
C VAL A 8 25.14 -12.95 -35.22
N GLY A 9 24.53 -13.61 -36.21
CA GLY A 9 23.08 -13.75 -36.33
C GLY A 9 22.48 -14.57 -35.18
N ASP A 10 23.14 -15.67 -34.81
CA ASP A 10 22.69 -16.58 -33.74
C ASP A 10 22.80 -15.92 -32.34
N GLU A 11 23.89 -15.19 -32.05
CA GLU A 11 24.03 -14.45 -30.78
C GLU A 11 22.94 -13.38 -30.61
N ARG A 12 22.62 -12.62 -31.67
CA ARG A 12 21.55 -11.62 -31.63
C ARG A 12 20.18 -12.26 -31.44
N ALA A 13 19.90 -13.38 -32.10
CA ALA A 13 18.64 -14.10 -31.95
C ALA A 13 18.45 -14.62 -30.52
N ARG A 14 19.50 -15.16 -29.90
CA ARG A 14 19.47 -15.61 -28.50
C ARG A 14 19.25 -14.46 -27.52
N GLU A 15 19.89 -13.31 -27.72
CA GLU A 15 19.71 -12.14 -26.87
C GLU A 15 18.28 -11.56 -27.00
N LEU A 16 17.73 -11.51 -28.21
CA LEU A 16 16.34 -11.11 -28.43
C LEU A 16 15.35 -12.07 -27.75
N ALA A 17 15.56 -13.38 -27.85
CA ALA A 17 14.74 -14.37 -27.17
C ALA A 17 14.82 -14.21 -25.64
N ARG A 18 16.01 -13.96 -25.10
CA ARG A 18 16.21 -13.69 -23.67
C ARG A 18 15.44 -12.45 -23.21
N ARG A 19 15.52 -11.36 -23.97
CA ARG A 19 14.79 -10.11 -23.67
C ARG A 19 13.29 -10.29 -23.76
N GLN A 20 12.80 -11.11 -24.68
CA GLN A 20 11.38 -11.42 -24.80
C GLN A 20 10.86 -12.17 -23.56
N VAL A 21 11.65 -13.11 -23.02
CA VAL A 21 11.34 -13.81 -21.75
C VAL A 21 11.36 -12.86 -20.55
N VAL A 22 12.32 -11.93 -20.49
CA VAL A 22 12.35 -10.93 -19.42
C VAL A 22 11.13 -10.02 -19.50
N ARG A 23 10.76 -9.57 -20.69
CA ARG A 23 9.59 -8.72 -20.90
C ARG A 23 8.31 -9.41 -20.44
N SER A 24 8.06 -10.66 -20.86
CA SER A 24 6.86 -11.39 -20.45
C SER A 24 6.81 -11.61 -18.93
N SER A 25 7.97 -11.82 -18.30
CA SER A 25 8.07 -11.93 -16.85
C SER A 25 7.75 -10.60 -16.13
N LEU A 26 8.18 -9.47 -16.68
CA LEU A 26 7.85 -8.13 -16.16
C LEU A 26 6.37 -7.80 -16.35
N GLU A 27 5.76 -8.20 -17.48
CA GLU A 27 4.32 -8.05 -17.73
C GLU A 27 3.51 -8.82 -16.68
N GLN A 28 3.83 -10.08 -16.44
CA GLN A 28 3.21 -10.88 -15.38
C GLN A 28 3.42 -10.29 -13.98
N TRP A 29 4.55 -9.61 -13.75
CA TRP A 29 4.79 -8.93 -12.48
C TRP A 29 3.92 -7.68 -12.34
N ALA A 30 3.81 -6.87 -13.40
CA ALA A 30 2.95 -5.70 -13.44
C ALA A 30 1.48 -6.07 -13.24
N GLU A 31 1.00 -7.13 -13.89
CA GLU A 31 -0.37 -7.64 -13.73
C GLU A 31 -0.65 -8.07 -12.30
N ARG A 32 0.24 -8.89 -11.70
CA ARG A 32 0.10 -9.30 -10.28
C ARG A 32 0.13 -8.11 -9.32
N LEU A 33 0.92 -7.09 -9.62
CA LEU A 33 0.99 -5.88 -8.81
C LEU A 33 -0.31 -5.05 -8.93
N ALA A 34 -0.85 -4.94 -10.14
CA ALA A 34 -2.14 -4.28 -10.39
C ALA A 34 -3.30 -5.01 -9.72
N GLU A 35 -3.33 -6.35 -9.78
CA GLU A 35 -4.33 -7.18 -9.10
C GLU A 35 -4.25 -6.97 -7.58
N ARG A 36 -3.06 -7.03 -6.98
CA ARG A 36 -2.87 -6.75 -5.54
C ARG A 36 -3.30 -5.35 -5.15
N SER A 37 -3.00 -4.35 -5.98
CA SER A 37 -3.44 -2.97 -5.74
C SER A 37 -4.96 -2.86 -5.79
N SER A 38 -5.61 -3.53 -6.74
CA SER A 38 -7.06 -3.55 -6.87
C SER A 38 -7.74 -4.23 -5.67
N ILE A 39 -7.25 -5.40 -5.25
CA ILE A 39 -7.76 -6.11 -4.08
C ILE A 39 -7.59 -5.25 -2.83
N TRP A 40 -6.41 -4.64 -2.68
CA TRP A 40 -6.13 -3.73 -1.57
C TRP A 40 -7.11 -2.56 -1.55
N ASP A 41 -7.29 -1.84 -2.65
CA ASP A 41 -8.23 -0.71 -2.68
C ASP A 41 -9.66 -1.15 -2.35
N LEU A 42 -10.11 -2.30 -2.88
CA LEU A 42 -11.49 -2.74 -2.74
C LEU A 42 -11.80 -3.30 -1.34
N GLU A 43 -10.92 -4.14 -0.78
CA GLU A 43 -11.10 -4.69 0.57
C GLU A 43 -10.84 -3.64 1.65
N THR A 44 -9.82 -2.80 1.49
CA THR A 44 -9.46 -1.84 2.52
C THR A 44 -10.52 -0.73 2.55
N VAL A 45 -10.95 -0.16 1.41
CA VAL A 45 -12.00 0.89 1.39
C VAL A 45 -13.28 0.38 2.02
N LYS A 46 -13.70 -0.83 1.68
CA LYS A 46 -14.92 -1.44 2.23
C LYS A 46 -14.83 -1.63 3.73
N ASN A 47 -13.81 -2.34 4.21
CA ASN A 47 -13.74 -2.71 5.62
C ASN A 47 -13.41 -1.51 6.50
N LEU A 48 -12.55 -0.61 6.04
CA LEU A 48 -12.08 0.50 6.86
C LEU A 48 -13.10 1.63 6.94
N VAL A 49 -13.78 2.00 5.85
CA VAL A 49 -14.82 3.05 5.90
C VAL A 49 -15.99 2.60 6.77
N VAL A 50 -16.45 1.37 6.61
CA VAL A 50 -17.58 0.85 7.39
C VAL A 50 -17.21 0.72 8.86
N LEU A 51 -16.05 0.15 9.18
CA LEU A 51 -15.66 -0.08 10.57
C LEU A 51 -15.27 1.23 11.29
N ASN A 52 -14.57 2.15 10.62
CA ASN A 52 -14.16 3.41 11.24
C ASN A 52 -15.30 4.42 11.36
N ALA A 53 -16.19 4.54 10.37
CA ALA A 53 -17.32 5.46 10.46
C ALA A 53 -18.37 4.95 11.47
N ALA A 54 -18.69 3.64 11.44
CA ALA A 54 -19.61 3.05 12.40
C ALA A 54 -19.05 3.08 13.82
N GLY A 55 -17.76 2.77 13.98
CA GLY A 55 -17.10 2.85 15.28
C GLY A 55 -17.01 4.28 15.81
N PHE A 56 -16.68 5.27 14.98
CA PHE A 56 -16.67 6.68 15.40
C PHE A 56 -18.06 7.18 15.78
N ALA A 57 -19.09 6.83 15.00
CA ALA A 57 -20.48 7.16 15.31
C ALA A 57 -20.95 6.49 16.61
N GLY A 58 -20.55 5.22 16.84
CA GLY A 58 -20.82 4.51 18.10
C GLY A 58 -20.16 5.18 19.29
N VAL A 59 -18.89 5.57 19.18
CA VAL A 59 -18.16 6.32 20.22
C VAL A 59 -18.83 7.66 20.51
N ALA A 60 -19.18 8.43 19.47
CA ALA A 60 -19.85 9.71 19.62
C ALA A 60 -21.23 9.57 20.29
N THR A 61 -21.98 8.53 19.93
CA THR A 61 -23.31 8.24 20.51
C THR A 61 -23.20 7.82 21.96
N LEU A 62 -22.25 6.93 22.29
CA LEU A 62 -21.99 6.51 23.68
C LEU A 62 -21.60 7.70 24.56
N LEU A 63 -20.76 8.60 24.06
CA LEU A 63 -20.37 9.82 24.78
C LEU A 63 -21.52 10.83 24.92
N ALA A 64 -22.41 10.93 23.94
CA ALA A 64 -23.58 11.81 24.01
C ALA A 64 -24.67 11.27 24.95
N ALA A 65 -24.82 9.94 25.02
CA ALA A 65 -25.83 9.28 25.85
C ALA A 65 -25.39 9.10 27.32
N ALA A 66 -24.08 9.02 27.59
CA ALA A 66 -23.58 8.79 28.93
C ALA A 66 -23.65 10.06 29.79
N LYS A 67 -24.42 10.02 30.89
CA LYS A 67 -24.25 10.92 32.04
C LYS A 67 -22.95 10.54 32.75
N LEU A 68 -21.80 10.82 32.11
CA LEU A 68 -20.50 10.39 32.60
C LEU A 68 -20.24 11.00 34.00
N PRO A 69 -20.03 10.17 35.04
CA PRO A 69 -19.53 10.65 36.33
C PRO A 69 -18.06 11.09 36.25
N ASN A 70 -17.41 10.82 35.12
CA ASN A 70 -16.01 11.12 34.82
C ASN A 70 -15.82 12.54 34.26
N PRO A 71 -14.62 13.13 34.42
CA PRO A 71 -14.35 14.49 33.97
C PRO A 71 -14.46 14.61 32.44
N LYS A 72 -15.17 15.64 31.97
CA LYS A 72 -15.55 15.87 30.55
C LYS A 72 -14.39 15.76 29.53
N TRP A 73 -13.15 15.98 29.97
CA TRP A 73 -11.97 15.89 29.11
C TRP A 73 -11.65 14.47 28.64
N ILE A 74 -12.01 13.43 29.41
CA ILE A 74 -11.74 12.02 29.04
C ILE A 74 -12.57 11.60 27.82
N GLY A 75 -13.85 12.00 27.79
CA GLY A 75 -14.72 11.77 26.64
C GLY A 75 -14.23 12.49 25.39
N ALA A 76 -13.85 13.77 25.52
CA ALA A 76 -13.28 14.53 24.42
C ALA A 76 -11.96 13.93 23.90
N ALA A 77 -11.06 13.50 24.79
CA ALA A 77 -9.79 12.87 24.42
C ALA A 77 -10.00 11.54 23.69
N SER A 78 -10.96 10.72 24.13
CA SER A 78 -11.29 9.44 23.49
C SER A 78 -11.89 9.65 22.09
N LEU A 79 -12.77 10.64 21.93
CA LEU A 79 -13.36 10.98 20.64
C LEU A 79 -12.31 11.51 19.66
N LEU A 80 -11.44 12.42 20.12
CA LEU A 80 -10.35 12.97 19.31
C LEU A 80 -9.32 11.89 18.96
N GLY A 81 -8.96 11.02 19.90
CA GLY A 81 -8.07 9.88 19.68
C GLY A 81 -8.62 8.94 18.61
N TYR A 82 -9.90 8.57 18.71
CA TYR A 82 -10.55 7.74 17.71
C TYR A 82 -10.60 8.43 16.35
N GLY A 83 -11.03 9.71 16.30
CA GLY A 83 -11.09 10.49 15.06
C GLY A 83 -9.73 10.63 14.38
N PHE A 84 -8.66 10.86 15.15
CA PHE A 84 -7.30 10.90 14.62
C PHE A 84 -6.84 9.52 14.14
N GLY A 85 -7.24 8.45 14.85
CA GLY A 85 -7.06 7.07 14.40
C GLY A 85 -7.69 6.84 13.03
N VAL A 86 -8.93 7.28 12.80
CA VAL A 86 -9.60 7.20 11.48
C VAL A 86 -8.84 7.98 10.41
N ALA A 87 -8.40 9.20 10.71
CA ALA A 87 -7.65 10.02 9.76
C ALA A 87 -6.32 9.36 9.35
N LEU A 88 -5.58 8.79 10.30
CA LEU A 88 -4.35 8.03 10.02
C LEU A 88 -4.63 6.77 9.18
N ALA A 89 -5.78 6.14 9.39
CA ALA A 89 -6.22 4.98 8.62
C ALA A 89 -6.43 5.35 7.14
N ILE A 90 -7.14 6.46 6.88
CA ILE A 90 -7.35 7.01 5.53
C ILE A 90 -6.01 7.41 4.91
N LEU A 91 -5.12 8.05 5.68
CA LEU A 91 -3.79 8.43 5.20
C LEU A 91 -2.96 7.21 4.83
N ASN A 92 -2.97 6.14 5.64
CA ASN A 92 -2.31 4.88 5.31
C ASN A 92 -2.79 4.32 3.96
N MET A 93 -4.10 4.30 3.71
CA MET A 93 -4.65 3.84 2.43
C MET A 93 -4.16 4.68 1.26
N TYR A 94 -4.20 6.00 1.41
CA TYR A 94 -3.72 6.92 0.38
C TYR A 94 -2.24 6.69 0.07
N LEU A 95 -1.41 6.55 1.10
CA LEU A 95 0.01 6.27 0.95
C LEU A 95 0.26 4.89 0.32
N ALA A 96 -0.50 3.87 0.69
CA ALA A 96 -0.41 2.55 0.07
C ALA A 96 -0.72 2.61 -1.44
N SER A 97 -1.84 3.24 -1.82
CA SER A 97 -2.22 3.44 -3.23
C SER A 97 -1.14 4.20 -4.01
N LEU A 98 -0.61 5.29 -3.43
CA LEU A 98 0.47 6.07 -4.01
C LEU A 98 1.78 5.24 -4.17
N SER A 99 2.08 4.38 -3.19
CA SER A 99 3.23 3.49 -3.25
C SER A 99 3.09 2.47 -4.39
N PHE A 100 1.91 1.86 -4.54
CA PHE A 100 1.65 0.92 -5.63
C PHE A 100 1.74 1.59 -7.00
N GLY A 101 1.21 2.81 -7.14
CA GLY A 101 1.36 3.60 -8.37
C GLY A 101 2.81 3.80 -8.77
N ARG A 102 3.66 4.22 -7.81
CA ARG A 102 5.10 4.40 -8.07
C ARG A 102 5.83 3.11 -8.39
N MET A 103 5.46 2.01 -7.75
CA MET A 103 6.02 0.68 -8.04
C MET A 103 5.65 0.23 -9.46
N LEU A 104 4.40 0.45 -9.90
CA LEU A 104 3.96 0.16 -11.26
C LEU A 104 4.69 1.00 -12.31
N ASP A 105 4.90 2.29 -12.04
CA ASP A 105 5.64 3.17 -12.94
C ASP A 105 7.11 2.73 -13.07
N GLU A 106 7.74 2.28 -11.98
CA GLU A 106 9.09 1.70 -12.03
C GLU A 106 9.13 0.43 -12.89
N VAL A 107 8.17 -0.49 -12.73
CA VAL A 107 8.08 -1.70 -13.56
C VAL A 107 7.87 -1.34 -15.04
N LYS A 108 7.01 -0.37 -15.35
CA LYS A 108 6.81 0.12 -16.73
C LYS A 108 8.07 0.74 -17.32
N SER A 109 8.82 1.51 -16.52
CA SER A 109 10.11 2.08 -16.93
C SER A 109 11.11 0.97 -17.26
N ARG A 110 11.23 -0.05 -16.39
CA ARG A 110 12.08 -1.21 -16.61
C ARG A 110 11.69 -1.98 -17.88
N MET A 111 10.38 -2.15 -18.13
CA MET A 111 9.88 -2.77 -19.36
C MET A 111 10.29 -1.99 -20.62
N ALA A 112 10.27 -0.66 -20.58
CA ALA A 112 10.71 0.17 -21.70
C ALA A 112 12.22 0.02 -21.97
N GLU A 113 13.02 -0.17 -20.93
CA GLU A 113 14.47 -0.37 -21.02
C GLU A 113 14.88 -1.73 -21.59
N VAL A 114 14.01 -2.75 -21.52
CA VAL A 114 14.29 -4.07 -22.12
C VAL A 114 14.51 -3.99 -23.64
N TYR A 115 13.95 -2.98 -24.32
CA TYR A 115 14.17 -2.76 -25.75
C TYR A 115 15.51 -2.11 -26.10
N ASP A 116 16.17 -1.50 -25.12
CA ASP A 116 17.45 -0.85 -25.34
C ASP A 116 18.58 -1.89 -25.30
N LEU A 117 19.04 -2.30 -26.49
CA LEU A 117 20.13 -3.25 -26.67
C LEU A 117 21.46 -2.77 -26.07
N SER A 118 21.59 -1.47 -25.77
CA SER A 118 22.78 -0.91 -25.11
C SER A 118 22.79 -1.13 -23.60
N LYS A 119 21.64 -1.41 -22.98
CA LYS A 119 21.48 -1.61 -21.54
C LYS A 119 21.53 -3.09 -21.17
N ARG A 120 22.17 -3.39 -20.03
CA ARG A 120 22.15 -4.73 -19.43
C ARG A 120 20.82 -5.00 -18.77
N VAL A 121 20.33 -6.23 -18.90
CA VAL A 121 19.01 -6.65 -18.41
C VAL A 121 19.08 -7.27 -16.99
N ASP A 122 20.28 -7.38 -16.41
CA ASP A 122 20.51 -8.13 -15.16
C ASP A 122 19.79 -7.51 -13.93
N HIS A 123 19.53 -6.20 -13.96
CA HIS A 123 18.92 -5.45 -12.84
C HIS A 123 17.38 -5.39 -12.90
N MET A 124 16.74 -6.00 -13.92
CA MET A 124 15.29 -5.87 -14.14
C MET A 124 14.45 -6.46 -13.00
N PHE A 125 15.01 -7.41 -12.25
CA PHE A 125 14.36 -8.07 -11.11
C PHE A 125 14.86 -7.59 -9.74
N ASP A 126 15.66 -6.51 -9.71
CA ASP A 126 16.09 -5.91 -8.45
C ASP A 126 14.88 -5.41 -7.66
N ARG A 127 15.05 -5.31 -6.33
CA ARG A 127 13.99 -4.86 -5.44
C ARG A 127 13.49 -3.47 -5.86
N LEU A 128 12.17 -3.30 -5.94
CA LEU A 128 11.55 -2.01 -6.26
C LEU A 128 11.92 -0.97 -5.20
N GLU A 129 12.46 0.15 -5.64
CA GLU A 129 12.83 1.26 -4.75
C GLU A 129 11.79 2.37 -4.78
N ALA A 130 11.09 2.53 -5.90
CA ALA A 130 10.02 3.49 -6.04
C ALA A 130 8.89 3.17 -5.06
N GLY A 131 8.45 4.19 -4.32
CA GLY A 131 7.41 4.05 -3.31
C GLY A 131 7.88 3.50 -1.95
N ARG A 132 9.13 3.02 -1.79
CA ARG A 132 9.60 2.43 -0.51
C ARG A 132 9.39 3.33 0.71
N ARG A 133 9.77 4.61 0.60
CA ARG A 133 9.60 5.60 1.69
C ARG A 133 8.13 5.86 2.00
N ILE A 134 7.28 5.87 0.98
CA ILE A 134 5.83 6.07 1.15
C ILE A 134 5.21 4.86 1.83
N ASN A 135 5.59 3.65 1.43
CA ASN A 135 5.12 2.42 2.06
C ASN A 135 5.48 2.40 3.57
N ILE A 136 6.71 2.79 3.92
CA ILE A 136 7.13 2.89 5.34
C ILE A 136 6.26 3.93 6.08
N ALA A 137 6.05 5.11 5.50
CA ALA A 137 5.18 6.13 6.09
C ALA A 137 3.74 5.64 6.25
N GLY A 138 3.22 4.91 5.27
CA GLY A 138 1.91 4.26 5.33
C GLY A 138 1.83 3.28 6.50
N GLN A 139 2.80 2.37 6.63
CA GLN A 139 2.84 1.41 7.73
C GLN A 139 2.84 2.10 9.10
N VAL A 140 3.62 3.16 9.29
CA VAL A 140 3.62 3.95 10.53
C VAL A 140 2.23 4.55 10.80
N CYS A 141 1.56 5.10 9.78
CA CYS A 141 0.19 5.59 9.91
C CYS A 141 -0.79 4.46 10.26
N GLY A 142 -0.64 3.27 9.66
CA GLY A 142 -1.46 2.10 9.94
C GLY A 142 -1.32 1.62 11.39
N TRP A 143 -0.09 1.48 11.89
CA TRP A 143 0.16 1.11 13.30
C TRP A 143 -0.36 2.18 14.26
N GLY A 144 -0.14 3.46 13.95
CA GLY A 144 -0.64 4.58 14.76
C GLY A 144 -2.17 4.59 14.83
N SER A 145 -2.83 4.38 13.70
CA SER A 145 -4.29 4.26 13.61
C SER A 145 -4.82 3.13 14.49
N ALA A 146 -4.24 1.93 14.36
CA ALA A 146 -4.66 0.76 15.13
C ALA A 146 -4.48 0.96 16.63
N LEU A 147 -3.35 1.54 17.05
CA LEU A 147 -3.09 1.81 18.46
C LEU A 147 -4.11 2.79 19.03
N LEU A 148 -4.40 3.89 18.31
CA LEU A 148 -5.37 4.90 18.74
C LEU A 148 -6.79 4.35 18.84
N ALA A 149 -7.18 3.51 17.88
CA ALA A 149 -8.49 2.86 17.91
C ALA A 149 -8.61 1.96 19.15
N LEU A 150 -7.62 1.09 19.39
CA LEU A 150 -7.59 0.21 20.56
C LEU A 150 -7.62 0.99 21.88
N THR A 151 -6.76 2.00 22.04
CA THR A 151 -6.70 2.79 23.28
C THR A 151 -7.99 3.54 23.52
N SER A 152 -8.60 4.11 22.47
CA SER A 152 -9.86 4.86 22.59
C SER A 152 -11.02 3.93 22.96
N THR A 153 -11.10 2.75 22.33
CA THR A 153 -12.13 1.75 22.65
C THR A 153 -11.99 1.24 24.08
N LEU A 154 -10.76 0.93 24.54
CA LEU A 154 -10.51 0.51 25.91
C LEU A 154 -10.89 1.61 26.91
N MET A 155 -10.48 2.85 26.65
CA MET A 155 -10.77 3.98 27.54
C MET A 155 -12.28 4.18 27.70
N ILE A 156 -13.04 4.12 26.60
CA ILE A 156 -14.51 4.20 26.63
C ILE A 156 -15.10 3.04 27.42
N GLY A 157 -14.64 1.81 27.17
CA GLY A 157 -15.09 0.63 27.90
C GLY A 157 -14.89 0.77 29.42
N PHE A 158 -13.72 1.22 29.85
CA PHE A 158 -13.45 1.48 31.27
C PHE A 158 -14.37 2.57 31.85
N THR A 159 -14.62 3.65 31.11
CA THR A 159 -15.50 4.74 31.58
C THR A 159 -16.98 4.39 31.63
N LEU A 160 -17.41 3.32 30.94
CA LEU A 160 -18.79 2.85 30.98
C LEU A 160 -19.03 1.82 32.09
N VAL A 161 -17.98 1.07 32.47
CA VAL A 161 -18.06 0.04 33.52
C VAL A 161 -17.85 0.61 34.91
N ASN A 162 -16.97 1.61 35.06
CA ASN A 162 -16.69 2.32 36.32
C ASN A 162 -17.40 3.67 36.40
#